data_AF-T0YX81-F1
#
_entry.id   AF-T0YX81-F1
#
_cell.length_a   1.000
_cell.length_b   1.000
_cell.length_c   1.000
_cell.angle_alpha   90.00
_cell.angle_beta   90.00
_cell.angle_gamma   90.00
#
_symmetry.space_group_name_H-M   'P 1'
#
loop_
_entity.id
_entity.type
_entity.pdbx_description
1 polymer ?
#
loop_
_entity_poly.entity_id
_entity_poly.type
_entity_poly.pdbx_seq_one_letter_code
_entity_poly.pdbx_strand_id
1 'polypeptide(L)'
;MLGRMSPVYKADLATGLVREFPELQGVIGGHYWRWENREVLSRPGEGSEKILLEAEAISEHYHPRFPGDTLPESLLGRILAATDKYLYQVAAFKAGLSPSGSEDPYAVRRSGTGLIALLADSGWSISVKDLAERSAGVFGEVD
;
A
#
# COMPACT_ATOMS: atom_id res chain seq x y z
N MET A 1 10.22 -3.87 -9.74
CA MET A 1 8.80 -4.20 -9.96
C MET A 1 7.90 -3.09 -9.41
N LEU A 2 7.86 -2.87 -8.09
CA LEU A 2 6.98 -1.88 -7.45
C LEU A 2 7.19 -0.43 -7.90
N GLY A 3 8.44 0.00 -8.12
CA GLY A 3 8.74 1.39 -8.48
C GLY A 3 8.05 1.90 -9.75
N ARG A 4 7.70 1.02 -10.70
CA ARG A 4 7.01 1.43 -11.93
C ARG A 4 5.53 1.77 -11.71
N MET A 5 4.93 1.24 -10.65
CA MET A 5 3.51 1.45 -10.30
C MET A 5 3.32 2.80 -9.59
N SER A 6 4.41 3.42 -9.13
CA SER A 6 4.41 4.65 -8.36
C SER A 6 3.58 5.82 -8.94
N PRO A 7 3.53 6.05 -10.28
CA PRO A 7 2.79 7.19 -10.83
C PRO A 7 1.29 7.17 -10.53
N VAL A 8 0.69 5.98 -10.43
CA VAL A 8 -0.77 5.82 -10.27
C VAL A 8 -1.18 5.18 -8.95
N TYR A 9 -0.20 4.70 -8.18
CA TYR A 9 -0.38 3.92 -6.95
C TYR A 9 -1.38 4.53 -5.95
N LYS A 10 -1.36 5.85 -5.74
CA LYS A 10 -2.30 6.59 -4.87
C LYS A 10 -3.03 7.72 -5.61
N ALA A 11 -3.33 7.51 -6.90
CA ALA A 11 -3.95 8.51 -7.74
C ALA A 11 -5.36 8.93 -7.28
N ASP A 12 -6.06 8.08 -6.52
CA ASP A 12 -7.35 8.40 -5.91
C ASP A 12 -7.27 9.60 -4.93
N LEU A 13 -6.13 9.80 -4.26
CA LEU A 13 -5.90 10.95 -3.39
C LEU A 13 -5.75 12.25 -4.20
N ALA A 14 -4.99 12.21 -5.30
CA ALA A 14 -4.69 13.37 -6.13
C ALA A 14 -5.92 13.85 -6.91
N THR A 15 -6.77 12.91 -7.36
CA THR A 15 -7.99 13.21 -8.11
C THR A 15 -9.14 13.68 -7.22
N GLY A 16 -9.06 13.46 -5.91
CA GLY A 16 -10.13 13.76 -4.96
C GLY A 16 -11.31 12.78 -5.02
N LEU A 17 -11.26 11.76 -5.89
CA LEU A 17 -12.33 10.77 -6.07
C LEU A 17 -12.70 10.09 -4.76
N VAL A 18 -11.72 9.80 -3.90
CA VAL A 18 -11.97 9.16 -2.60
C VAL A 18 -12.79 10.02 -1.63
N ARG A 19 -12.86 11.36 -1.84
CA ARG A 19 -13.70 12.22 -1.00
C ARG A 19 -15.18 12.05 -1.33
N GLU A 20 -15.49 11.83 -2.60
CA GLU A 20 -16.86 11.63 -3.07
C GLU A 20 -17.27 10.15 -2.98
N PHE A 21 -16.32 9.23 -3.24
CA PHE A 21 -16.52 7.78 -3.28
C PHE A 21 -15.42 7.06 -2.48
N PRO A 22 -15.52 6.98 -1.14
CA PRO A 22 -14.53 6.33 -0.29
C PRO A 22 -14.28 4.86 -0.64
N GLU A 23 -15.28 4.17 -1.18
CA GLU A 23 -15.22 2.78 -1.63
C GLU A 23 -14.24 2.55 -2.78
N LEU A 24 -13.88 3.61 -3.52
CA LEU A 24 -12.97 3.55 -4.67
C LEU A 24 -11.48 3.74 -4.30
N GLN A 25 -11.17 3.87 -3.01
CA GLN A 25 -9.80 4.01 -2.52
C GLN A 25 -8.92 2.85 -3.00
N GLY A 26 -7.79 3.15 -3.66
CA GLY A 26 -6.90 2.16 -4.29
C GLY A 26 -7.39 1.58 -5.62
N VAL A 27 -8.68 1.29 -5.73
CA VAL A 27 -9.30 0.68 -6.92
C VAL A 27 -9.01 1.48 -8.19
N ILE A 28 -9.15 2.81 -8.12
CA ILE A 28 -8.91 3.71 -9.26
C ILE A 28 -7.47 3.65 -9.76
N GLY A 29 -6.48 3.53 -8.87
CA GLY A 29 -5.08 3.41 -9.27
C GLY A 29 -4.85 2.19 -10.16
N GLY A 30 -5.49 1.06 -9.84
CA GLY A 30 -5.43 -0.16 -10.67
C GLY A 30 -6.09 0.03 -12.04
N HIS A 31 -7.21 0.78 -12.11
CA HIS A 31 -7.83 1.13 -13.39
C HIS A 31 -6.94 2.03 -14.25
N TYR A 32 -6.29 3.04 -13.66
CA TYR A 32 -5.34 3.88 -14.37
C TYR A 32 -4.13 3.08 -14.87
N TRP A 33 -3.60 2.17 -14.05
CA TRP A 33 -2.52 1.28 -14.48
C TRP A 33 -2.90 0.45 -15.71
N ARG A 34 -4.10 -0.12 -15.72
CA ARG A 34 -4.62 -0.87 -16.88
C ARG A 34 -4.80 0.03 -18.10
N TRP A 35 -5.32 1.24 -17.92
CA TRP A 35 -5.54 2.19 -19.02
C TRP A 35 -4.25 2.63 -19.70
N GLU A 36 -3.23 2.96 -18.91
CA GLU A 36 -1.89 3.33 -19.40
C GLU A 36 -1.23 2.18 -20.17
N ASN A 37 -1.48 0.93 -19.74
CA ASN A 37 -0.90 -0.27 -20.32
C ASN A 37 -1.84 -1.02 -21.30
N ARG A 38 -2.90 -0.36 -21.79
CA ARG A 38 -3.95 -1.01 -22.63
C ARG A 38 -3.40 -1.66 -23.91
N GLU A 39 -2.33 -1.11 -24.47
CA GLU A 39 -1.70 -1.70 -25.67
C GLU A 39 -1.06 -3.06 -25.34
N VAL A 40 -0.34 -3.15 -24.22
CA VAL A 40 0.23 -4.43 -23.74
C VAL A 40 -0.89 -5.40 -23.38
N LEU A 41 -1.95 -4.92 -22.74
CA LEU A 41 -3.12 -5.74 -22.40
C LEU A 41 -3.88 -6.27 -23.62
N SER A 42 -3.79 -5.57 -24.77
CA SER A 42 -4.42 -6.04 -26.01
C SER A 42 -3.75 -7.28 -26.63
N ARG A 43 -2.57 -7.67 -26.12
CA ARG A 43 -1.76 -8.79 -26.61
C ARG A 43 -1.53 -9.80 -25.47
N PRO A 44 -2.23 -10.94 -25.46
CA PRO A 44 -2.04 -11.96 -24.44
C PRO A 44 -0.58 -12.44 -24.36
N GLY A 45 -0.08 -12.59 -23.14
CA GLY A 45 1.25 -13.13 -22.84
C GLY A 45 1.75 -12.70 -21.46
N GLU A 46 3.00 -13.03 -21.15
CA GLU A 46 3.64 -12.71 -19.87
C GLU A 46 3.56 -11.21 -19.53
N GLY A 47 3.67 -10.35 -20.55
CA GLY A 47 3.51 -8.90 -20.40
C GLY A 47 2.13 -8.50 -19.88
N SER A 48 1.06 -9.03 -20.47
CA SER A 48 -0.31 -8.71 -20.04
C SER A 48 -0.62 -9.27 -18.65
N GLU A 49 -0.17 -10.50 -18.36
CA GLU A 49 -0.36 -11.13 -17.04
C GLU A 49 0.30 -10.30 -15.94
N LYS A 50 1.52 -9.83 -16.20
CA LYS A 50 2.26 -8.97 -15.28
C LYS A 50 1.57 -7.65 -15.01
N ILE A 51 1.01 -7.00 -16.03
CA ILE A 51 0.24 -5.76 -15.87
C ILE A 51 -1.03 -6.01 -15.03
N LEU A 52 -1.69 -7.15 -15.21
CA LEU A 52 -2.88 -7.51 -14.43
C LEU A 52 -2.55 -7.70 -12.95
N LEU A 53 -1.47 -8.43 -12.63
CA LEU A 53 -0.97 -8.61 -11.26
C LEU A 53 -0.60 -7.27 -10.61
N GLU A 54 0.02 -6.37 -11.37
CA GLU A 54 0.35 -5.02 -10.89
C GLU A 54 -0.89 -4.17 -10.63
N ALA A 55 -1.87 -4.20 -11.55
CA ALA A 55 -3.13 -3.50 -11.36
C ALA A 55 -3.87 -3.98 -10.11
N GLU A 56 -3.93 -5.30 -9.89
CA GLU A 56 -4.54 -5.91 -8.72
C GLU A 56 -3.82 -5.49 -7.43
N ALA A 57 -2.49 -5.56 -7.41
CA ALA A 57 -1.72 -5.10 -6.25
C ALA A 57 -1.95 -3.61 -5.93
N ILE A 58 -2.09 -2.75 -6.95
CA ILE A 58 -2.46 -1.34 -6.74
C ILE A 58 -3.88 -1.24 -6.18
N SER A 59 -4.84 -2.01 -6.68
CA SER A 59 -6.20 -1.98 -6.14
C SER A 59 -6.27 -2.44 -4.67
N GLU A 60 -5.44 -3.38 -4.27
CA GLU A 60 -5.47 -3.98 -2.93
C GLU A 60 -4.63 -3.23 -1.87
N HIS A 61 -3.70 -2.35 -2.25
CA HIS A 61 -2.66 -1.89 -1.31
C HIS A 61 -3.15 -1.19 -0.04
N TYR A 62 -4.35 -0.60 -0.07
CA TYR A 62 -4.93 0.04 1.11
C TYR A 62 -5.42 -0.98 2.14
N HIS A 63 -5.65 -2.24 1.74
CA HIS A 63 -6.19 -3.28 2.61
C HIS A 63 -5.18 -3.77 3.65
N PRO A 64 -5.64 -4.11 4.87
CA PRO A 64 -6.97 -3.78 5.40
C PRO A 64 -7.07 -2.28 5.73
N ARG A 65 -8.21 -1.67 5.40
CA ARG A 65 -8.48 -0.24 5.63
C ARG A 65 -8.92 0.06 7.06
N PHE A 66 -9.55 -0.91 7.72
CA PHE A 66 -10.01 -0.85 9.11
C PHE A 66 -9.96 -2.25 9.75
N PRO A 67 -10.04 -2.37 11.08
CA PRO A 67 -10.04 -3.67 11.75
C PRO A 67 -11.20 -4.55 11.26
N GLY A 68 -10.89 -5.77 10.81
CA GLY A 68 -11.87 -6.70 10.25
C GLY A 68 -12.18 -6.53 8.75
N ASP A 69 -11.53 -5.57 8.07
CA ASP A 69 -11.56 -5.50 6.59
C ASP A 69 -10.80 -6.68 5.96
N THR A 70 -11.01 -6.88 4.66
CA THR A 70 -10.32 -7.94 3.91
C THR A 70 -8.82 -7.66 3.81
N LEU A 71 -8.03 -8.73 3.69
CA LEU A 71 -6.61 -8.66 3.37
C LEU A 71 -6.41 -8.76 1.85
N PRO A 72 -5.33 -8.20 1.27
CA PRO A 72 -4.95 -8.44 -0.11
C PRO A 72 -4.83 -9.94 -0.39
N GLU A 73 -5.37 -10.40 -1.52
CA GLU A 73 -5.29 -11.80 -1.92
C GLU A 73 -3.99 -12.06 -2.68
N SER A 74 -3.58 -11.12 -3.54
CA SER A 74 -2.37 -11.27 -4.32
C SER A 74 -1.10 -11.13 -3.47
N LEU A 75 -0.08 -11.95 -3.75
CA LEU A 75 1.23 -11.83 -3.07
C LEU A 75 1.83 -10.44 -3.26
N LEU A 76 1.70 -9.87 -4.47
CA LEU A 76 2.22 -8.55 -4.78
C LEU A 76 1.46 -7.45 -4.01
N GLY A 77 0.14 -7.56 -3.90
CA GLY A 77 -0.71 -6.68 -3.11
C GLY A 77 -0.37 -6.76 -1.63
N ARG A 78 -0.15 -7.95 -1.08
CA ARG A 78 0.31 -8.15 0.31
C ARG A 78 1.65 -7.46 0.57
N ILE A 79 2.63 -7.65 -0.32
CA ILE A 79 3.96 -7.03 -0.19
C ILE A 79 3.82 -5.50 -0.25
N LEU A 80 3.03 -4.98 -1.20
CA LEU A 80 2.84 -3.55 -1.39
C LEU A 80 2.10 -2.92 -0.20
N ALA A 81 1.01 -3.53 0.27
CA ALA A 81 0.25 -3.08 1.43
C ALA A 81 1.11 -3.08 2.71
N ALA A 82 1.88 -4.14 2.95
CA ALA A 82 2.77 -4.23 4.10
C ALA A 82 3.88 -3.17 4.03
N THR A 83 4.48 -2.99 2.84
CA THR A 83 5.52 -1.97 2.63
C THR A 83 4.98 -0.56 2.88
N ASP A 84 3.79 -0.24 2.35
CA ASP A 84 3.18 1.08 2.53
C ASP A 84 2.85 1.38 3.98
N LYS A 85 2.19 0.44 4.67
CA LYS A 85 1.82 0.61 6.08
C LYS A 85 3.07 0.70 6.96
N TYR A 86 4.10 -0.07 6.66
CA TYR A 86 5.38 0.02 7.37
C TYR A 86 6.06 1.38 7.18
N LEU A 87 6.22 1.83 5.92
CA LEU A 87 6.80 3.14 5.63
C LEU A 87 5.97 4.28 6.24
N TYR A 88 4.65 4.10 6.30
CA TYR A 88 3.76 5.03 6.99
C TYR A 88 4.06 5.11 8.50
N GLN A 89 4.31 3.98 9.17
CA GLN A 89 4.73 3.98 10.57
C GLN A 89 6.07 4.69 10.76
N VAL A 90 7.07 4.39 9.92
CA VAL A 90 8.39 5.03 9.99
C VAL A 90 8.28 6.54 9.83
N ALA A 91 7.49 7.00 8.85
CA ALA A 91 7.22 8.42 8.63
C ALA A 91 6.50 9.07 9.83
N ALA A 92 5.50 8.39 10.39
CA ALA A 92 4.77 8.87 11.57
C ALA A 92 5.72 9.05 12.77
N PHE A 93 6.56 8.05 13.07
CA PHE A 93 7.54 8.14 14.16
C PHE A 93 8.54 9.27 13.94
N LYS A 94 9.05 9.43 12.71
CA LYS A 94 9.93 10.56 12.36
C LYS A 94 9.25 11.92 12.57
N ALA A 95 7.94 12.00 12.34
CA ALA A 95 7.15 13.20 12.59
C ALA A 95 6.72 13.39 14.06
N GLY A 96 7.22 12.57 14.99
CA GLY A 96 6.84 12.62 16.41
C GLY A 96 5.43 12.07 16.70
N LEU A 97 4.79 11.44 15.71
CA LEU A 97 3.49 10.79 15.87
C LEU A 97 3.71 9.34 16.30
N SER A 98 3.04 8.94 17.38
CA SER A 98 3.04 7.56 17.87
C SER A 98 1.61 7.00 17.86
N PRO A 99 1.41 5.69 17.61
CA PRO A 99 0.11 5.07 17.80
C PRO A 99 -0.37 5.28 19.24
N SER A 100 -1.48 6.00 19.43
CA SER A 100 -2.08 6.25 20.76
C SER A 100 -3.52 5.71 20.82
N GLY A 101 -4.03 5.46 22.02
CA GLY A 101 -5.34 4.83 22.23
C GLY A 101 -6.54 5.79 22.25
N SER A 102 -6.33 7.10 22.46
CA SER A 102 -7.41 8.08 22.61
C SER A 102 -8.07 8.43 21.28
N GLU A 103 -7.27 8.88 20.31
CA GLU A 103 -7.74 9.32 19.00
C GLU A 103 -6.76 8.87 17.91
N ASP A 104 -7.26 8.76 16.67
CA ASP A 104 -6.45 8.34 15.52
C ASP A 104 -6.65 9.31 14.33
N PRO A 105 -6.38 10.63 14.53
CA PRO A 105 -6.66 11.65 13.52
C PRO A 105 -5.86 11.46 12.23
N TYR A 106 -4.68 10.83 12.35
CA TYR A 106 -3.79 10.54 11.24
C TYR A 106 -3.84 9.06 10.83
N ALA A 107 -4.72 8.23 11.37
CA ALA A 107 -4.77 6.79 11.04
C ALA A 107 -3.47 5.99 11.32
N VAL A 108 -2.56 6.49 12.17
CA VAL A 108 -1.30 5.82 12.55
C VAL A 108 -1.59 4.50 13.24
N ARG A 109 -2.52 4.48 14.21
CA ARG A 109 -2.89 3.26 14.93
C ARG A 109 -3.57 2.26 14.00
N ARG A 110 -4.50 2.73 13.16
CA ARG A 110 -5.22 1.88 12.20
C ARG A 110 -4.28 1.26 11.17
N SER A 111 -3.36 2.04 10.62
CA SER A 111 -2.34 1.54 9.68
C SER A 111 -1.43 0.50 10.34
N GLY A 112 -0.96 0.75 11.57
CA GLY A 112 -0.13 -0.20 12.32
C GLY A 112 -0.85 -1.51 12.64
N THR A 113 -2.13 -1.43 13.04
CA THR A 113 -2.97 -2.62 13.26
C THR A 113 -3.15 -3.43 11.97
N GLY A 114 -3.34 -2.75 10.83
CA GLY A 114 -3.44 -3.40 9.54
C GLY A 114 -2.14 -4.09 9.10
N LEU A 115 -0.98 -3.48 9.39
CA LEU A 115 0.32 -4.11 9.16
C LEU A 115 0.47 -5.39 10.00
N ILE A 116 0.11 -5.36 11.28
CA ILE A 116 0.17 -6.53 12.16
C ILE A 116 -0.73 -7.65 11.64
N ALA A 117 -1.96 -7.33 11.23
CA ALA A 117 -2.89 -8.31 10.66
C ALA A 117 -2.31 -8.97 9.39
N LEU A 118 -1.73 -8.19 8.48
CA LEU A 118 -1.06 -8.70 7.29
C LEU A 118 0.11 -9.63 7.62
N LEU A 119 0.97 -9.24 8.56
CA LEU A 119 2.15 -10.03 8.94
C LEU A 119 1.77 -11.32 9.68
N ALA A 120 0.72 -11.28 10.51
CA ALA A 120 0.23 -12.45 11.21
C ALA A 120 -0.38 -13.48 10.25
N ASP A 121 -1.08 -13.03 9.21
CA ASP A 121 -1.71 -13.89 8.20
C ASP A 121 -0.73 -14.40 7.13
N SER A 122 0.36 -13.68 6.87
CA SER A 122 1.26 -13.98 5.75
C SER A 122 2.19 -15.17 5.98
N GLY A 123 2.40 -15.60 7.23
CA GLY A 123 3.40 -16.61 7.59
C GLY A 123 4.85 -16.16 7.34
N TRP A 124 5.09 -14.86 7.10
CA TRP A 124 6.44 -14.35 6.83
C TRP A 124 7.27 -14.26 8.12
N SER A 125 8.49 -14.80 8.08
CA SER A 125 9.48 -14.62 9.14
C SER A 125 10.33 -13.39 8.86
N ILE A 126 9.89 -12.21 9.32
CA ILE A 126 10.58 -10.93 9.08
C ILE A 126 11.20 -10.43 10.39
N SER A 127 12.49 -10.10 10.35
CA SER A 127 13.18 -9.39 11.43
C SER A 127 12.78 -7.91 11.41
N VAL A 128 12.09 -7.46 12.47
CA VAL A 128 11.74 -6.04 12.64
C VAL A 128 13.00 -5.16 12.68
N LYS A 129 14.07 -5.67 13.29
CA LYS A 129 15.36 -5.00 13.35
C LYS A 129 15.94 -4.77 11.95
N ASP A 130 15.96 -5.81 11.12
CA ASP A 130 16.53 -5.73 9.77
C ASP A 130 15.69 -4.78 8.89
N LEU A 131 14.36 -4.80 9.08
CA LEU A 131 13.45 -3.90 8.38
C LEU A 131 13.70 -2.44 8.79
N ALA A 132 13.88 -2.18 10.08
CA ALA A 132 14.23 -0.86 10.63
C ALA A 132 15.57 -0.36 10.07
N GLU A 133 16.61 -1.19 10.10
CA GLU A 133 17.93 -0.86 9.58
C GLU A 133 17.88 -0.55 8.08
N ARG A 134 17.14 -1.34 7.29
CA ARG A 134 16.99 -1.11 5.84
C ARG A 134 16.18 0.14 5.51
N SER A 135 15.27 0.56 6.39
CA SER A 135 14.41 1.72 6.15
C SER A 135 14.98 3.05 6.67
N ALA A 136 16.04 3.00 7.48
CA ALA A 136 16.66 4.17 8.12
C ALA A 136 17.05 5.27 7.12
N GLY A 137 17.44 4.89 5.90
CA GLY A 137 17.81 5.81 4.82
C GLY A 137 16.69 6.16 3.82
N VAL A 138 15.46 5.66 4.00
CA VAL A 138 14.36 5.89 3.04
C VAL A 138 13.83 7.31 3.12
N PHE A 139 13.77 7.86 4.33
CA PHE A 139 13.35 9.23 4.57
C PHE A 139 14.59 10.07 4.88
N GLY A 140 14.69 11.27 4.29
CA GLY A 140 15.76 12.23 4.61
C GLY A 140 15.77 12.65 6.08
N GLU A 141 16.72 13.51 6.45
CA GLU A 141 16.68 14.19 7.74
C GLU A 141 15.42 15.07 7.81
N VAL A 142 14.77 15.07 8.97
CA VAL A 142 13.64 15.97 9.25
C VAL A 142 14.28 17.17 9.95
N ASP A 143 14.25 18.33 9.30
CA ASP A 143 14.69 19.62 9.87
C ASP A 143 13.89 19.99 11.13
#